data_AF-A0A5R8Y312-F1
#
_entry.id   AF-A0A5R8Y312-F1
#
_cell.length_a   1.000
_cell.length_b   1.000
_cell.length_c   1.000
_cell.angle_alpha   90.00
_cell.angle_beta   90.00
_cell.angle_gamma   90.00
#
_symmetry.space_group_name_H-M   'P 1'
#
loop_
_entity.id
_entity.type
_entity.pdbx_description
1 polymer ?
#
loop_
_entity_poly.entity_id
_entity_poly.type
_entity_poly.pdbx_seq_one_letter_code
_entity_poly.pdbx_strand_id
1 'polypeptide(L)'
;MRSILIGFLIGILIPILGVTIHGEISQVVGDILLMPTYILSGLFNEPFWYLDSIQKSILFFSCGLFYAFVLGLIQVMPNLESKTYN
;
A
#
# COMPACT_ATOMS: atom_id res chain seq x y z
N MET A 1 -13.32 -8.20 9.69
CA MET A 1 -13.49 -6.79 9.23
C MET A 1 -12.41 -5.85 9.76
N ARG A 2 -12.13 -5.81 11.09
CA ARG A 2 -11.18 -4.85 11.67
C ARG A 2 -9.78 -4.86 11.02
N SER A 3 -9.22 -6.03 10.73
CA SER A 3 -7.87 -6.13 10.17
C SER A 3 -7.76 -5.80 8.69
N ILE A 4 -8.83 -6.03 7.91
CA ILE A 4 -8.91 -5.59 6.51
C ILE A 4 -8.89 -4.06 6.47
N LEU A 5 -9.65 -3.43 7.38
CA LEU A 5 -9.68 -1.98 7.51
C LEU A 5 -8.32 -1.42 7.97
N ILE A 6 -7.63 -2.11 8.88
CA ILE A 6 -6.25 -1.75 9.27
C ILE A 6 -5.29 -1.86 8.07
N GLY A 7 -5.36 -2.94 7.29
CA GLY A 7 -4.54 -3.10 6.08
C GLY A 7 -4.80 -2.00 5.07
N PHE A 8 -6.07 -1.66 4.85
CA PHE A 8 -6.46 -0.55 3.98
C PHE A 8 -5.86 0.78 4.44
N LEU A 9 -5.98 1.10 5.73
CA LEU A 9 -5.43 2.33 6.30
C LEU A 9 -3.89 2.37 6.19
N ILE A 10 -3.21 1.26 6.50
CA ILE A 10 -1.75 1.17 6.39
C ILE A 10 -1.30 1.38 4.94
N GLY A 11 -1.98 0.75 3.98
CA GLY A 11 -1.65 0.87 2.56
C GLY A 11 -1.85 2.27 1.98
N ILE A 12 -2.64 3.13 2.64
CA ILE A 12 -2.77 4.57 2.31
C ILE A 12 -1.76 5.41 3.07
N LEU A 13 -1.60 5.17 4.38
CA LEU A 13 -0.77 6.00 5.25
C LEU A 13 0.72 5.85 4.95
N ILE A 14 1.20 4.65 4.63
CA ILE A 14 2.62 4.41 4.32
C ILE A 14 3.10 5.26 3.14
N PRO A 15 2.42 5.27 1.97
CA PRO A 15 2.78 6.15 0.87
C PRO A 15 2.76 7.64 1.23
N ILE A 16 1.77 8.09 2.00
CA ILE A 16 1.67 9.49 2.43
C ILE A 16 2.89 9.88 3.28
N LEU A 17 3.25 9.03 4.25
CA LEU A 17 4.46 9.23 5.06
C LEU A 17 5.72 9.19 4.19
N GLY A 18 5.77 8.30 3.19
CA GLY A 18 6.86 8.22 2.24
C GLY A 18 7.11 9.53 1.50
N VAL A 19 6.05 10.22 1.06
CA VAL A 19 6.15 11.54 0.42
C VAL A 19 6.77 12.57 1.38
N THR A 20 6.28 12.63 2.63
CA THR A 20 6.81 13.58 3.63
C THR A 20 8.27 13.30 3.96
N ILE A 21 8.62 12.02 4.20
CA ILE A 21 9.98 11.61 4.57
C ILE A 21 10.96 11.87 3.42
N HIS A 22 10.56 11.61 2.17
CA HIS A 22 11.40 11.83 1.00
C HIS A 22 11.85 13.30 0.89
N GLY A 23 10.95 14.24 1.15
CA GLY A 23 11.22 15.68 1.04
C GLY A 23 11.95 16.28 2.25
N GLU A 24 11.67 15.80 3.46
CA GLU A 24 12.06 16.50 4.69
C GLU A 24 13.13 15.80 5.53
N ILE A 25 13.27 14.46 5.42
CA ILE A 25 14.07 13.68 6.36
C ILE A 25 15.15 12.86 5.65
N SER A 26 14.75 12.00 4.71
CA SER A 26 15.67 11.14 3.96
C SER A 26 15.02 10.63 2.69
N GLN A 27 15.63 10.97 1.56
CA GLN A 27 15.20 10.50 0.24
C GLN A 27 15.16 8.97 0.17
N VAL A 28 16.20 8.30 0.67
CA VAL A 28 16.30 6.82 0.61
C VAL A 28 15.17 6.15 1.38
N VAL A 29 14.87 6.63 2.60
CA VAL A 29 13.78 6.05 3.41
C VAL A 29 12.43 6.33 2.77
N GLY A 30 12.22 7.55 2.26
CA GLY A 30 11.00 7.92 1.55
C GLY A 30 10.79 7.06 0.29
N ASP A 31 11.84 6.82 -0.49
CA ASP A 31 11.79 6.01 -1.71
C ASP A 31 11.42 4.55 -1.43
N ILE A 32 11.94 3.97 -0.34
CA ILE A 32 11.59 2.61 0.09
C ILE A 32 10.09 2.52 0.42
N LEU A 33 9.55 3.51 1.15
CA LEU A 33 8.14 3.53 1.51
C LEU A 33 7.23 3.79 0.30
N LEU A 34 7.71 4.54 -0.69
CA LEU A 34 7.00 4.83 -1.94
C LEU A 34 7.18 3.75 -3.02
N MET A 35 8.01 2.73 -2.81
CA MET A 35 8.30 1.70 -3.80
C MET A 35 7.04 1.03 -4.40
N PRO A 36 6.01 0.64 -3.62
CA PRO A 36 4.78 0.10 -4.18
C PRO A 36 4.05 1.11 -5.08
N THR A 37 4.08 2.38 -4.69
CA THR A 37 3.50 3.51 -5.41
C THR A 37 4.24 3.75 -6.73
N TYR A 38 5.57 3.59 -6.77
CA TYR A 38 6.36 3.69 -8.00
C TYR A 38 6.07 2.54 -8.98
N ILE A 39 5.91 1.32 -8.47
CA ILE A 39 5.54 0.17 -9.32
C ILE A 39 4.16 0.42 -9.94
N LEU A 40 3.21 0.89 -9.12
CA LEU A 40 1.84 1.18 -9.54
C LEU A 40 1.73 2.44 -10.42
N SER A 41 2.67 3.38 -10.37
CA SER A 41 2.67 4.54 -11.28
C SER A 41 2.86 4.13 -12.74
N GLY A 42 3.42 2.95 -13.00
CA GLY A 42 3.46 2.35 -14.34
C GLY A 42 2.08 2.21 -15.00
N LEU A 43 0.99 2.14 -14.22
CA LEU A 43 -0.38 2.11 -14.75
C LEU A 43 -0.76 3.38 -15.55
N PHE A 44 -0.10 4.50 -15.25
CA PHE A 44 -0.34 5.79 -15.89
C PHE A 44 0.72 6.12 -16.95
N ASN A 45 1.67 5.21 -17.21
CA ASN A 45 2.83 5.41 -18.11
C ASN A 45 3.68 6.65 -17.77
N GLU A 46 3.58 7.13 -16.53
CA GLU A 46 4.30 8.32 -16.06
C GLU A 46 4.92 8.06 -14.69
N PRO A 47 6.07 8.68 -14.37
CA PRO A 47 6.65 8.58 -13.04
C PRO A 47 5.73 9.23 -12.00
N PHE A 48 5.65 8.63 -10.81
CA PHE A 48 4.79 9.09 -9.70
C PHE A 48 4.80 10.60 -9.46
N TRP A 49 5.98 11.23 -9.52
CA TRP A 49 6.12 12.66 -9.24
C TRP A 49 5.34 13.56 -10.23
N TYR A 50 5.20 13.12 -11.48
CA TYR A 50 4.51 13.86 -12.54
C TYR A 50 3.00 13.65 -12.57
N LEU A 51 2.50 12.64 -11.85
CA LEU A 51 1.08 12.36 -11.79
C LEU A 51 0.30 13.53 -11.19
N ASP A 52 -0.90 13.76 -11.71
CA ASP A 52 -1.83 14.73 -11.16
C ASP A 52 -2.40 14.25 -9.81
N SER A 53 -3.12 15.14 -9.12
CA SER A 53 -3.71 14.85 -7.81
C SER A 53 -4.74 13.73 -7.84
N ILE A 54 -5.47 13.55 -8.94
CA ILE A 54 -6.51 12.52 -9.09
C ILE A 54 -5.85 11.15 -9.28
N GLN A 55 -4.87 11.06 -10.18
CA GLN A 55 -4.07 9.87 -10.43
C GLN A 55 -3.35 9.41 -9.16
N LYS A 56 -2.71 10.33 -8.42
CA LYS A 56 -2.09 10.04 -7.12
C LYS A 56 -3.10 9.50 -6.10
N SER A 57 -4.29 10.09 -6.05
CA SER A 57 -5.37 9.62 -5.15
C SER A 57 -5.83 8.20 -5.49
N ILE A 58 -6.00 7.90 -6.78
CA ILE A 58 -6.33 6.55 -7.27
C ILE A 58 -5.22 5.57 -6.86
N LEU A 59 -3.95 5.97 -7.01
CA LEU A 59 -2.80 5.14 -6.67
C LEU A 59 -2.74 4.79 -5.17
N PHE A 60 -2.94 5.78 -4.30
CA PHE A 60 -2.99 5.54 -2.86
C PHE A 60 -4.17 4.64 -2.47
N PHE A 61 -5.32 4.84 -3.10
CA PHE A 61 -6.47 3.98 -2.88
C PHE A 61 -6.20 2.52 -3.32
N SER A 62 -5.61 2.33 -4.50
CA SER A 62 -5.20 1.01 -4.99
C SER A 62 -4.18 0.34 -4.06
N CYS A 63 -3.22 1.09 -3.53
CA CYS A 63 -2.26 0.59 -2.56
C CYS A 63 -2.94 0.17 -1.25
N GLY A 64 -3.91 0.96 -0.76
CA GLY A 64 -4.80 0.59 0.34
C GLY A 64 -5.52 -0.73 0.10
N LEU A 65 -6.20 -0.87 -1.05
CA LEU A 65 -6.90 -2.11 -1.40
C LEU A 65 -5.98 -3.32 -1.46
N PHE A 66 -4.78 -3.16 -2.02
CA PHE A 66 -3.78 -4.23 -2.09
C PHE A 66 -3.35 -4.70 -0.71
N TYR A 67 -2.98 -3.79 0.19
CA TYR A 67 -2.61 -4.14 1.56
C TYR A 67 -3.77 -4.76 2.36
N ALA A 68 -4.99 -4.25 2.17
CA ALA A 68 -6.19 -4.80 2.77
C ALA A 68 -6.43 -6.25 2.33
N PHE A 69 -6.22 -6.53 1.04
CA PHE A 69 -6.34 -7.86 0.47
C PHE A 69 -5.26 -8.80 1.02
N VAL A 70 -3.97 -8.39 1.01
CA VAL A 70 -2.86 -9.20 1.53
C VAL A 70 -3.04 -9.54 3.00
N LEU A 71 -3.39 -8.56 3.85
CA LEU A 71 -3.68 -8.84 5.26
C LEU A 71 -4.91 -9.71 5.42
N GLY A 72 -5.95 -9.51 4.60
CA GLY A 72 -7.12 -10.37 4.56
C GLY A 72 -6.75 -11.84 4.29
N LEU A 73 -5.90 -12.10 3.30
CA LEU A 73 -5.40 -13.45 2.97
C LEU A 73 -4.60 -14.05 4.13
N ILE A 74 -3.67 -13.28 4.71
CA ILE A 74 -2.85 -13.73 5.85
C ILE A 74 -3.73 -14.12 7.05
N GLN A 75 -4.89 -13.51 7.23
CA GLN A 75 -5.81 -13.91 8.30
C GLN A 75 -6.63 -15.16 8.00
N VAL A 76 -6.94 -15.41 6.73
CA VAL A 76 -7.72 -16.58 6.32
C VAL A 76 -6.85 -17.85 6.28
N MET A 77 -5.58 -17.73 5.88
CA MET A 77 -4.63 -18.84 5.79
C MET A 77 -4.40 -19.65 7.09
N PRO A 78 -4.15 -19.05 8.27
CA PRO A 78 -3.93 -19.81 9.50
C PRO A 78 -5.18 -20.56 9.99
N ASN A 79 -6.37 -20.18 9.52
CA ASN A 79 -7.62 -20.84 9.87
C ASN A 79 -7.93 -22.09 9.01
N LEU A 80 -7.17 -22.33 7.94
CA LEU A 80 -7.30 -23.54 7.12
C LEU A 80 -6.53 -24.71 7.74
N GLU A 81 -5.34 -24.46 8.31
CA GLU A 81 -4.53 -25.51 8.94
C GLU A 81 -5.22 -26.13 10.16
N SER A 82 -5.94 -25.34 10.97
CA SER A 82 -6.61 -25.84 12.19
C SER A 82 -7.87 -26.68 11.91
N LYS A 83 -8.45 -26.59 10.71
CA LYS A 83 -9.68 -27.31 10.34
C LYS A 83 -9.44 -28.63 9.60
N THR A 84 -8.22 -28.94 9.22
CA THR A 84 -7.90 -30.16 8.45
C THR A 84 -7.55 -31.34 9.36
N TYR A 85 -7.54 -31.14 10.69
CA TYR A 85 -7.18 -32.15 11.70
C TYR A 85 -8.33 -32.54 12.65
N ASN A 86 -9.60 -32.25 12.32
CA ASN A 86 -10.77 -32.75 13.06
C ASN A 86 -11.67 -33.60 12.17
#